data_AF-A0A4R1XLY4-F1
#
_entry.id   AF-A0A4R1XLY4-F1
#
_cell.length_a   1.000
_cell.length_b   1.000
_cell.length_c   1.000
_cell.angle_alpha   90.00
_cell.angle_beta   90.00
_cell.angle_gamma   90.00
#
_symmetry.space_group_name_H-M   'P 1'
#
loop_
_entity.id
_entity.type
_entity.pdbx_description
1 polymer ?
#
loop_
_entity_poly.entity_id
_entity_poly.type
_entity_poly.pdbx_seq_one_letter_code
_entity_poly.pdbx_strand_id
1 'polypeptide(L)' 'MNGRPQLAVTVESMDRFQKDHILVSEVAALHGTRPITILDLFAKIGVRPIYDNCGNVSRYFLRSEVLNAPIEVRRFKGK' A
#
# COMPACT_ATOMS: atom_id res chain seq x y z
N MET A 1 -33.36 21.98 -11.65
CA MET A 1 -32.34 20.95 -11.95
C MET A 1 -31.44 20.80 -10.73
N ASN A 2 -31.63 19.77 -9.92
CA ASN A 2 -30.76 19.48 -8.78
C ASN A 2 -29.56 18.64 -9.27
N GLY A 3 -28.65 19.28 -9.99
CA GLY A 3 -27.41 18.64 -10.44
C GLY A 3 -26.43 18.57 -9.28
N ARG A 4 -26.35 17.43 -8.60
CA ARG A 4 -25.21 17.18 -7.69
C ARG A 4 -23.93 17.22 -8.55
N PRO A 5 -22.91 18.01 -8.19
CA PRO A 5 -21.65 17.99 -8.91
C PRO A 5 -21.07 16.58 -8.84
N GLN A 6 -20.91 15.95 -10.01
CA GLN A 6 -20.27 14.64 -10.11
C GLN A 6 -18.76 14.87 -10.11
N LEU A 7 -18.08 14.37 -9.09
CA LEU A 7 -16.62 14.34 -9.04
C LEU A 7 -16.13 13.37 -10.12
N ALA A 8 -15.43 13.89 -11.13
CA ALA A 8 -14.73 13.08 -12.11
C ALA A 8 -13.31 12.81 -11.60
N VAL A 9 -12.95 11.53 -11.48
CA VAL A 9 -11.56 11.12 -11.22
C VAL A 9 -10.82 11.16 -12.54
N THR A 10 -9.83 12.05 -12.67
CA THR A 10 -9.02 12.16 -13.90
C THR A 10 -7.86 11.16 -13.88
N VAL A 11 -7.37 10.80 -15.08
CA VAL A 11 -6.15 9.99 -15.22
C VAL A 11 -4.97 10.67 -14.52
N GLU A 12 -4.81 11.98 -14.68
CA GLU A 12 -3.77 12.74 -13.98
C GLU A 12 -3.86 12.62 -12.46
N SER A 13 -5.08 12.62 -11.90
CA SER A 13 -5.28 12.44 -10.46
C SER A 13 -4.88 11.03 -10.01
N MET A 14 -5.14 10.03 -10.84
CA MET A 14 -4.70 8.65 -10.59
C MET A 14 -3.19 8.48 -10.69
N ASP A 15 -2.55 9.09 -11.69
CA ASP A 15 -1.10 9.03 -11.88
C ASP A 15 -0.36 9.68 -10.70
N ARG A 16 -0.84 10.85 -10.25
CA ARG A 16 -0.32 11.50 -9.03
C ARG A 16 -0.52 10.62 -7.81
N PHE A 17 -1.69 10.00 -7.67
CA PHE A 17 -1.95 9.10 -6.56
C PHE A 17 -0.98 7.91 -6.56
N GLN A 18 -0.74 7.26 -7.71
CA GLN A 18 0.19 6.14 -7.79
C GLN A 18 1.66 6.54 -7.62
N LYS A 19 2.01 7.80 -7.89
CA LYS A 19 3.36 8.33 -7.67
C LYS A 19 3.71 8.41 -6.19
N ASP A 20 2.76 8.82 -5.35
CA ASP A 20 3.00 9.05 -3.93
C ASP A 20 2.59 7.86 -3.05
N HIS A 21 1.70 7.01 -3.55
CA HIS A 21 1.15 5.87 -2.82
C HIS A 21 1.51 4.55 -3.49
N ILE A 22 1.55 3.48 -2.71
CA ILE A 22 1.90 2.14 -3.17
C ILE A 22 1.00 1.10 -2.51
N LEU A 23 0.61 0.09 -3.28
CA LEU A 23 -0.13 -1.05 -2.74
C LEU A 23 0.78 -1.94 -1.91
N VAL A 24 0.23 -2.52 -0.85
CA VAL A 24 0.93 -3.52 -0.05
C VAL A 24 1.38 -4.73 -0.88
N SER A 25 0.65 -5.09 -1.94
CA SER A 25 1.02 -6.16 -2.86
C SER A 25 2.28 -5.84 -3.65
N GLU A 26 2.45 -4.59 -4.07
CA GLU A 26 3.68 -4.13 -4.74
C GLU A 26 4.86 -4.15 -3.77
N VAL A 27 4.67 -3.65 -2.54
CA VAL A 27 5.70 -3.73 -1.50
C VAL A 27 6.09 -5.19 -1.24
N ALA A 28 5.12 -6.08 -1.11
CA ALA A 28 5.38 -7.50 -0.88
C ALA A 28 6.16 -8.14 -2.04
N ALA A 29 5.87 -7.76 -3.29
CA ALA A 29 6.62 -8.20 -4.46
C ALA A 29 8.08 -7.73 -4.42
N LEU A 30 8.35 -6.48 -4.02
CA LEU A 30 9.72 -5.96 -3.86
C LEU A 30 10.56 -6.79 -2.87
N HIS A 31 9.94 -7.28 -1.80
CA HIS A 31 10.61 -8.12 -0.81
C HIS A 31 10.56 -9.63 -1.13
N GLY A 32 9.78 -10.04 -2.15
CA GLY A 32 9.55 -11.44 -2.50
C GLY A 32 8.79 -12.20 -1.41
N THR A 33 7.74 -11.59 -0.84
CA THR A 33 6.94 -12.16 0.24
C THR A 33 5.45 -11.96 0.01
N ARG A 34 4.62 -12.40 0.98
CA ARG A 34 3.16 -12.20 0.95
C ARG A 34 2.79 -10.85 1.58
N PRO A 35 1.70 -10.19 1.11
CA PRO A 35 1.22 -8.93 1.68
C PRO A 35 1.01 -8.97 3.19
N ILE A 36 0.48 -10.08 3.72
CA ILE A 36 0.25 -10.24 5.16
C ILE A 36 1.53 -10.09 5.99
N THR A 37 2.66 -10.61 5.51
CA THR A 37 3.96 -10.49 6.18
C THR A 37 4.40 -9.03 6.26
N ILE A 38 4.20 -8.26 5.20
CA ILE A 38 4.52 -6.83 5.18
C ILE A 38 3.60 -6.07 6.16
N LEU A 39 2.31 -6.40 6.19
CA LEU A 39 1.36 -5.78 7.11
C LEU A 39 1.72 -6.00 8.57
N ASP A 40 2.11 -7.22 8.92
CA ASP A 40 2.56 -7.55 10.28
C ASP A 40 3.84 -6.80 10.66
N LEU A 41 4.77 -6.62 9.70
CA LEU A 41 6.00 -5.86 9.92
C LEU A 41 5.72 -4.37 10.09
N PHE A 42 4.89 -3.77 9.22
CA PHE A 42 4.48 -2.37 9.33
C PHE A 42 3.73 -2.08 10.62
N ALA A 43 2.84 -2.98 11.06
CA ALA A 43 2.16 -2.84 12.34
C ALA A 43 3.14 -2.78 13.52
N LYS A 44 4.22 -3.56 13.50
CA LYS A 44 5.25 -3.58 14.57
C LYS A 44 6.04 -2.28 14.66
N ILE A 45 6.27 -1.61 13.53
CA ILE A 45 7.01 -0.34 13.47
C ILE A 45 6.10 0.89 13.42
N GLY A 46 4.78 0.70 13.56
CA GLY A 46 3.80 1.78 13.60
C GLY A 46 3.44 2.41 12.25
N VAL A 47 3.86 1.81 11.13
CA VAL A 47 3.47 2.26 9.77
C VAL A 47 2.03 1.84 9.50
N ARG A 48 1.17 2.79 9.12
CA ARG A 48 -0.27 2.58 8.92
C ARG A 48 -0.68 2.87 7.48
N PRO A 49 -1.67 2.15 6.94
CA PRO A 49 -2.19 2.44 5.61
C PRO A 49 -2.96 3.77 5.62
N ILE A 50 -2.86 4.52 4.51
CA ILE A 50 -3.70 5.70 4.24
C ILE A 50 -5.11 5.31 3.79
N TYR A 51 -5.26 4.08 3.30
CA TYR A 51 -6.53 3.48 2.89
C TYR A 51 -6.49 2.00 3.21
N ASP A 52 -7.47 1.52 3.97
CA ASP A 52 -7.62 0.12 4.35
C ASP A 52 -8.98 -0.41 3.89
N ASN A 53 -8.96 -1.22 2.83
CA ASN A 53 -10.10 -2.07 2.50
C ASN A 53 -9.83 -3.49 2.99
N CYS A 54 -10.20 -3.75 4.25
CA CYS A 54 -10.08 -5.05 4.91
C CYS A 54 -10.74 -6.20 4.13
N GLY A 55 -11.70 -5.92 3.23
CA GLY A 55 -12.39 -6.94 2.45
C GLY A 55 -11.64 -7.44 1.21
N ASN A 56 -10.69 -6.67 0.65
CA ASN A 56 -10.07 -6.96 -0.65
C ASN A 56 -8.54 -6.81 -0.68
N VAL A 57 -7.85 -6.77 0.48
CA VAL A 57 -6.37 -6.66 0.60
C VAL A 57 -5.79 -5.42 -0.12
N SER A 58 -6.64 -4.46 -0.50
CA SER A 58 -6.22 -3.21 -1.12
C SER A 58 -5.88 -2.23 -0.03
N ARG A 59 -4.63 -2.28 0.43
CA ARG A 59 -4.07 -1.34 1.40
C ARG A 59 -3.03 -0.47 0.70
N TYR A 60 -3.27 0.84 0.72
CA TYR A 60 -2.33 1.82 0.19
C TYR A 60 -1.54 2.46 1.32
N PHE A 61 -0.26 2.66 1.08
CA PHE A 61 0.68 3.32 1.98
C PHE A 61 1.38 4.46 1.27
N LEU A 62 1.90 5.43 2.01
CA LEU A 62 2.81 6.43 1.46
C LEU A 62 4.14 5.78 1.09
N ARG A 63 4.60 6.02 -0.15
CA ARG A 63 5.87 5.48 -0.64
C ARG A 63 7.05 5.88 0.23
N SER A 64 7.07 7.13 0.70
CA SER A 64 8.12 7.67 1.56
C SER A 64 8.28 6.92 2.88
N GLU A 65 7.16 6.44 3.45
CA GLU A 65 7.14 5.72 4.72
C GLU A 65 7.58 4.26 4.56
N VAL A 66 7.19 3.62 3.45
CA VAL A 66 7.41 2.18 3.29
C VAL A 66 8.73 1.82 2.61
N LEU A 67 9.23 2.63 1.67
CA LEU A 67 10.47 2.32 0.97
C LEU A 67 11.71 2.48 1.85
N ASN A 68 11.63 3.32 2.87
CA ASN A 68 12.69 3.51 3.86
C ASN A 68 12.38 2.85 5.20
N ALA A 69 11.30 2.06 5.28
CA ALA A 69 10.91 1.39 6.51
C ALA A 69 11.99 0.38 6.92
N PRO A 70 12.44 0.36 8.19
CA PRO A 70 13.43 -0.59 8.68
C PRO A 70 12.79 -1.97 8.91
N ILE A 71 12.29 -2.59 7.84
CA ILE A 71 11.68 -3.92 7.87
C ILE A 71 12.62 -4.97 7.30
N GLU A 72 12.79 -6.07 8.04
CA GLU A 72 13.58 -7.21 7.60
C GLU A 72 12.66 -8.41 7.36
N VAL A 73 12.53 -8.80 6.08
CA VAL A 73 11.74 -9.96 5.70
C VAL A 73 12.63 -11.20 5.75
N ARG A 74 12.44 -12.04 6.77
CA ARG A 74 13.09 -13.35 6.83
C ARG A 74 12.55 -14.24 5.71
N ARG A 75 13.36 -14.43 4.66
CA ARG A 75 13.09 -15.44 3.63
C ARG A 75 13.30 -16.81 4.27
N PHE A 76 12.21 -17.52 4.52
CA PHE A 76 12.31 -18.95 4.77
C PHE A 76 12.76 -19.62 3.48
N LYS A 77 14.04 -20.00 3.39
CA LYS A 77 14.48 -21.01 2.43
C LYS A 77 13.75 -22.30 2.79
N GLY A 78 12.69 -22.62 2.06
CA GLY A 78 12.15 -23.98 2.06
C GLY A 78 13.27 -24.95 1.74
N LYS A 79 13.46 -25.96 2.60
CA LYS A 79 14.30 -27.12 2.31
C LYS A 79 13.71 -27.90 1.14
#